data_AF-A0A6P1DUF9-F1
#
_entry.id   AF-A0A6P1DUF9-F1
#
_cell.length_a   1.000
_cell.length_b   1.000
_cell.length_c   1.000
_cell.angle_alpha   90.00
_cell.angle_beta   90.00
_cell.angle_gamma   90.00
#
_symmetry.space_group_name_H-M   'P 1'
#
loop_
_entity.id
_entity.type
_entity.pdbx_description
1 polymer ?
#
loop_
_entity_poly.entity_id
_entity_poly.type
_entity_poly.pdbx_seq_one_letter_code
_entity_poly.pdbx_strand_id
1 'polypeptide(L)'
;MTPGKVYSFDIFDTLLTRRTATAQGVFCIMRHELRARSGLPLQMVEEFFEIRVSAERQARKLSDADEIDLDQIYAQIALRFPEVAVEQIEEVKRLELETETDLVIGVPRNIQRVHRLLDDGQRVILVCDIYLGEEDLRRLLRGVDARLADCPIYVSSRFKETKLSGALFRRVLKTEGLRPKQLVHYGHHPRADYKSPRALGIRATLDKTPLLSEIEHHYLEENNLFSQLVAGVSKTFRILHPDASPQAVVGASLAGPMFYGFILDVLARAQALGLTRLYFIARDGMVFHKIAQAIAREQGSDIELRYLYGSRRAFRLPSVFEITPREHRWLAERIPSLSLSMLVVLERLHAPVALTEHLVHRAVLVDQLRDAVVIGIQPQTQHPEHQDLPLRHPGTSGLGAHRTRAVGALGQHFGEDGEDTRAHRRVGVDELQPAQQPWDVIA
;
A
#
# COMPACT_ATOMS: atom_id res chain seq x y z
N MET A 1 -16.59 27.11 -42.92
CA MET A 1 -17.21 26.28 -41.86
C MET A 1 -16.77 26.83 -40.51
N THR A 2 -17.69 27.24 -39.64
CA THR A 2 -17.35 27.57 -38.25
C THR A 2 -16.74 26.33 -37.61
N PRO A 3 -15.54 26.38 -37.01
CA PRO A 3 -14.92 25.18 -36.45
C PRO A 3 -15.88 24.53 -35.42
N GLY A 4 -16.00 23.20 -35.49
CA GLY A 4 -16.76 22.42 -34.53
C GLY A 4 -16.27 22.64 -33.10
N LYS A 5 -16.99 22.10 -32.11
CA LYS A 5 -16.49 22.12 -30.73
C LYS A 5 -15.22 21.26 -30.64
N VAL A 6 -14.25 21.73 -29.87
CA VAL A 6 -13.04 20.96 -29.51
C VAL A 6 -13.12 20.61 -28.04
N TYR A 7 -12.77 19.38 -27.72
CA TYR A 7 -12.77 18.84 -26.36
C TYR A 7 -11.32 18.70 -25.90
N SER A 8 -10.95 19.37 -24.82
CA SER A 8 -9.62 19.22 -24.22
C SER A 8 -9.69 18.48 -22.89
N PHE A 9 -8.72 17.62 -22.65
CA PHE A 9 -8.58 16.88 -21.39
C PHE A 9 -7.23 17.18 -20.76
N ASP A 10 -7.24 17.40 -19.45
CA ASP A 10 -6.05 17.27 -18.64
C ASP A 10 -5.56 15.82 -18.62
N ILE A 11 -4.26 15.60 -18.38
CA ILE A 11 -3.66 14.27 -18.43
C ILE A 11 -3.53 13.68 -17.03
N PHE A 12 -2.67 14.23 -16.18
CA PHE A 12 -2.41 13.65 -14.87
C PHE A 12 -3.52 13.96 -13.88
N ASP A 13 -3.90 12.94 -13.11
CA ASP A 13 -5.03 12.90 -12.19
C ASP A 13 -6.40 13.14 -12.86
N THR A 14 -6.44 13.06 -14.20
CA THR A 14 -7.66 13.13 -15.03
C THR A 14 -7.78 11.89 -15.93
N LEU A 15 -6.85 11.69 -16.86
CA LEU A 15 -6.81 10.52 -17.77
C LEU A 15 -5.84 9.45 -17.29
N LEU A 16 -4.72 9.88 -16.71
CA LEU A 16 -3.68 9.06 -16.13
C LEU A 16 -3.57 9.38 -14.65
N THR A 17 -3.19 8.41 -13.83
CA THR A 17 -2.67 8.65 -12.47
C THR A 17 -1.52 7.67 -12.21
N ARG A 18 -1.01 7.65 -10.98
CA ARG A 18 0.10 6.80 -10.58
C ARG A 18 -0.36 5.74 -9.58
N ARG A 19 0.35 4.61 -9.55
CA ARG A 19 0.19 3.56 -8.53
C ARG A 19 0.63 3.97 -7.14
N THR A 20 1.41 5.06 -7.01
CA THR A 20 1.71 5.73 -5.74
C THR A 20 0.56 6.63 -5.31
N ALA A 21 0.49 7.01 -4.03
CA ALA A 21 -0.56 7.91 -3.55
C ALA A 21 -0.56 9.25 -4.31
N THR A 22 0.62 9.87 -4.44
CA THR A 22 0.83 11.17 -5.10
C THR A 22 1.91 11.08 -6.18
N ALA A 23 2.07 12.15 -6.96
CA ALA A 23 3.17 12.27 -7.92
C ALA A 23 4.56 12.21 -7.26
N GLN A 24 4.70 12.69 -6.01
CA GLN A 24 5.97 12.67 -5.31
C GLN A 24 6.39 11.27 -4.86
N GLY A 25 5.45 10.31 -4.79
CA GLY A 25 5.77 8.92 -4.49
C GLY A 25 6.73 8.27 -5.49
N VAL A 26 6.81 8.80 -6.71
CA VAL A 26 7.82 8.40 -7.73
C VAL A 26 9.23 8.59 -7.17
N PHE A 27 9.49 9.70 -6.47
CA PHE A 27 10.81 9.99 -5.91
C PHE A 27 11.14 9.09 -4.70
N CYS A 28 10.13 8.62 -3.97
CA CYS A 28 10.31 7.61 -2.92
C CYS A 28 10.76 6.26 -3.50
N ILE A 29 10.21 5.88 -4.66
CA ILE A 29 10.60 4.66 -5.38
C ILE A 29 11.99 4.84 -5.98
N MET A 30 12.26 5.97 -6.63
CA MET A 30 13.61 6.27 -7.13
C MET A 30 14.66 6.18 -6.03
N ARG A 31 14.42 6.73 -4.83
CA ARG A 31 15.33 6.57 -3.69
C ARG A 31 15.61 5.09 -3.39
N HIS A 32 14.59 4.24 -3.43
CA HIS A 32 14.75 2.80 -3.21
C HIS A 32 15.60 2.15 -4.32
N GLU A 33 15.33 2.45 -5.58
CA GLU A 33 16.07 1.94 -6.74
C GLU A 33 17.53 2.41 -6.74
N LEU A 34 17.78 3.67 -6.35
CA LEU A 34 19.13 4.23 -6.29
C LEU A 34 20.00 3.55 -5.23
N ARG A 35 19.43 2.98 -4.16
CA ARG A 35 20.21 2.20 -3.16
C ARG A 35 20.82 0.93 -3.73
N ALA A 36 20.23 0.38 -4.79
CA ALA A 36 20.79 -0.77 -5.49
C ALA A 36 21.93 -0.39 -6.45
N ARG A 37 22.14 0.91 -6.70
CA ARG A 37 23.19 1.41 -7.60
C ARG A 37 24.45 1.80 -6.83
N SER A 38 25.61 1.51 -7.41
CA SER A 38 26.91 1.92 -6.87
C SER A 38 27.43 3.19 -7.54
N GLY A 39 28.29 3.94 -6.85
CA GLY A 39 29.03 5.06 -7.45
C GLY A 39 28.35 6.43 -7.35
N LEU A 40 27.19 6.52 -6.68
CA LEU A 40 26.57 7.79 -6.32
C LEU A 40 26.91 8.18 -4.87
N PRO A 41 27.02 9.48 -4.54
CA PRO A 41 27.21 9.92 -3.17
C PRO A 41 26.07 9.42 -2.27
N LEU A 42 26.44 8.88 -1.10
CA LEU A 42 25.45 8.33 -0.14
C LEU A 42 24.35 9.36 0.21
N GLN A 43 24.74 10.63 0.37
CA GLN A 43 23.79 11.71 0.62
C GLN A 43 22.78 11.87 -0.53
N MET A 44 23.24 11.82 -1.79
CA MET A 44 22.37 11.94 -2.95
C MET A 44 21.31 10.84 -2.97
N VAL A 45 21.70 9.61 -2.60
CA VAL A 45 20.80 8.46 -2.56
C VAL A 45 19.81 8.58 -1.40
N GLU A 46 20.29 8.73 -0.16
CA GLU A 46 19.42 8.69 1.04
C GLU A 46 18.46 9.88 1.13
N GLU A 47 18.87 11.05 0.63
CA GLU A 47 18.07 12.28 0.63
C GLU A 47 17.39 12.56 -0.72
N PHE A 48 17.38 11.59 -1.66
CA PHE A 48 16.98 11.84 -3.05
C PHE A 48 15.61 12.52 -3.20
N PHE A 49 14.61 12.11 -2.39
CA PHE A 49 13.29 12.73 -2.38
C PHE A 49 13.37 14.26 -2.17
N GLU A 50 14.07 14.70 -1.12
CA GLU A 50 14.18 16.12 -0.77
C GLU A 50 15.04 16.87 -1.79
N ILE A 51 16.10 16.24 -2.29
CA ILE A 51 16.95 16.78 -3.35
C ILE A 51 16.11 17.05 -4.60
N ARG A 52 15.33 16.07 -5.06
CA ARG A 52 14.54 16.19 -6.28
C ARG A 52 13.41 17.21 -6.16
N VAL A 53 12.73 17.27 -5.02
CA VAL A 53 11.68 18.28 -4.74
C VAL A 53 12.30 19.68 -4.65
N SER A 54 13.44 19.83 -3.98
CA SER A 54 14.11 21.12 -3.84
C SER A 54 14.73 21.61 -5.15
N ALA A 55 15.25 20.71 -5.99
CA ALA A 55 15.77 21.01 -7.32
C ALA A 55 14.68 21.60 -8.22
N GLU A 56 13.47 21.04 -8.22
CA GLU A 56 12.36 21.60 -8.97
C GLU A 56 11.97 22.99 -8.48
N ARG A 57 11.87 23.18 -7.16
CA ARG A 57 11.58 24.49 -6.57
C ARG A 57 12.64 25.53 -6.96
N GLN A 58 13.91 25.15 -6.95
CA GLN A 58 15.02 26.03 -7.34
C GLN A 58 14.95 26.37 -8.83
N ALA A 59 14.76 25.37 -9.69
CA ALA A 59 14.61 25.58 -11.13
C ALA A 59 13.43 26.52 -11.44
N ARG A 60 12.27 26.35 -10.77
CA ARG A 60 11.12 27.26 -10.92
C ARG A 60 11.44 28.67 -10.44
N LYS A 61 12.18 28.82 -9.34
CA LYS A 61 12.56 30.14 -8.79
C LYS A 61 13.54 30.89 -9.70
N LEU A 62 14.42 30.18 -10.40
CA LEU A 62 15.43 30.75 -11.29
C LEU A 62 14.91 31.00 -12.71
N SER A 63 13.74 30.45 -13.08
CA SER A 63 13.16 30.64 -14.39
C SER A 63 12.22 31.85 -14.41
N ASP A 64 12.36 32.69 -15.43
CA ASP A 64 11.41 33.78 -15.72
C ASP A 64 10.15 33.30 -16.45
N ALA A 65 10.08 32.01 -16.82
CA ALA A 65 8.97 31.45 -17.57
C ALA A 65 7.94 30.76 -16.65
N ASP A 66 6.72 30.55 -17.16
CA ASP A 66 5.64 29.95 -16.36
C ASP A 66 5.91 28.47 -16.01
N GLU A 67 6.76 27.80 -16.78
CA GLU A 67 7.05 26.36 -16.63
C GLU A 67 8.53 26.04 -16.91
N ILE A 68 9.03 24.99 -16.25
CA ILE A 68 10.37 24.44 -16.45
C ILE A 68 10.32 23.05 -17.09
N ASP A 69 11.46 22.56 -17.59
CA ASP A 69 11.60 21.17 -18.06
C ASP A 69 12.47 20.31 -17.13
N LEU A 70 12.51 19.01 -17.40
CA LEU A 70 13.26 18.04 -16.63
C LEU A 70 14.78 18.32 -16.65
N ASP A 71 15.33 18.84 -17.76
CA ASP A 71 16.75 19.18 -17.87
C ASP A 71 17.12 20.31 -16.92
N GLN A 72 16.28 21.34 -16.82
CA GLN A 72 16.45 22.43 -15.86
C GLN A 72 16.45 21.94 -14.41
N ILE A 73 15.65 20.92 -14.09
CA ILE A 73 15.61 20.32 -12.76
C ILE A 73 16.90 19.55 -12.48
N TYR A 74 17.32 18.67 -13.39
CA TYR A 74 18.51 17.84 -13.20
C TYR A 74 19.81 18.65 -13.24
N ALA A 75 19.83 19.79 -13.93
CA ALA A 75 20.91 20.76 -13.83
C ALA A 75 21.09 21.29 -12.39
N GLN A 76 20.01 21.51 -11.62
CA GLN A 76 20.13 21.91 -10.21
C GLN A 76 20.69 20.78 -9.33
N ILE A 77 20.37 19.52 -9.66
CA ILE A 77 20.93 18.35 -8.96
C ILE A 77 22.43 18.25 -9.27
N ALA A 78 22.83 18.36 -10.53
CA ALA A 78 24.24 18.34 -10.95
C ALA A 78 25.05 19.46 -10.30
N LEU A 79 24.50 20.67 -10.20
CA LEU A 79 25.16 21.79 -9.51
C LEU A 79 25.38 21.53 -8.01
N ARG A 80 24.47 20.78 -7.37
CA ARG A 80 24.59 20.41 -5.95
C ARG A 80 25.64 19.32 -5.72
N PHE A 81 25.87 18.46 -6.71
CA PHE A 81 26.81 17.34 -6.66
C PHE A 81 27.82 17.41 -7.82
N PRO A 82 28.72 18.41 -7.85
CA PRO A 82 29.67 18.61 -8.94
C PRO A 82 30.68 17.45 -9.10
N GLU A 83 30.82 16.59 -8.10
CA GLU A 83 31.62 15.37 -8.13
C GLU A 83 30.98 14.20 -8.89
N VAL A 84 29.67 14.27 -9.17
CA VAL A 84 28.93 13.23 -9.90
C VAL A 84 29.09 13.44 -11.40
N ALA A 85 29.46 12.38 -12.13
CA ALA A 85 29.65 12.48 -13.57
C ALA A 85 28.33 12.82 -14.29
N VAL A 86 28.42 13.57 -15.40
CA VAL A 86 27.24 13.99 -16.19
C VAL A 86 26.42 12.78 -16.64
N GLU A 87 27.10 11.70 -17.02
CA GLU A 87 26.48 10.45 -17.44
C GLU A 87 25.64 9.83 -16.31
N GLN A 88 26.10 9.90 -15.06
CA GLN A 88 25.35 9.38 -13.91
C GLN A 88 24.12 10.24 -13.59
N ILE A 89 24.21 11.56 -13.76
CA ILE A 89 23.05 12.46 -13.63
C ILE A 89 22.00 12.12 -14.69
N GLU A 90 22.42 11.90 -15.94
CA GLU A 90 21.52 11.49 -17.02
C GLU A 90 20.92 10.10 -16.78
N GLU A 91 21.65 9.17 -16.16
CA GLU A 91 21.10 7.88 -15.74
C GLU A 91 20.04 8.01 -14.64
N VAL A 92 20.20 8.93 -13.69
CA VAL A 92 19.18 9.22 -12.68
C VAL A 92 17.96 9.88 -13.32
N LYS A 93 18.16 10.80 -14.27
CA LYS A 93 17.07 11.41 -15.05
C LYS A 93 16.28 10.37 -15.82
N ARG A 94 16.97 9.43 -16.48
CA ARG A 94 16.34 8.33 -17.20
C ARG A 94 15.58 7.41 -16.26
N LEU A 95 16.13 7.13 -15.07
CA LEU A 95 15.43 6.36 -14.04
C LEU A 95 14.10 7.02 -13.63
N GLU A 96 14.01 8.36 -13.58
CA GLU A 96 12.73 9.04 -13.30
C GLU A 96 11.70 8.75 -14.38
N LEU A 97 12.08 8.82 -15.66
CA LEU A 97 11.19 8.52 -16.79
C LEU A 97 10.76 7.05 -16.81
N GLU A 98 11.68 6.13 -16.52
CA GLU A 98 11.40 4.69 -16.39
C GLU A 98 10.42 4.43 -15.24
N THR A 99 10.72 4.99 -14.06
CA THR A 99 9.87 4.85 -12.87
C THR A 99 8.47 5.44 -13.11
N GLU A 100 8.38 6.60 -13.76
CA GLU A 100 7.10 7.21 -14.14
C GLU A 100 6.31 6.27 -15.07
N THR A 101 6.98 5.67 -16.05
CA THR A 101 6.38 4.73 -17.02
C THR A 101 5.80 3.50 -16.32
N ASP A 102 6.52 2.92 -15.37
CA ASP A 102 6.09 1.70 -14.66
C ASP A 102 4.92 1.94 -13.69
N LEU A 103 4.79 3.17 -13.21
CA LEU A 103 3.79 3.53 -12.20
C LEU A 103 2.51 4.12 -12.79
N VAL A 104 2.56 4.63 -14.02
CA VAL A 104 1.41 5.26 -14.66
C VAL A 104 0.33 4.22 -14.98
N ILE A 105 -0.92 4.57 -14.64
CA ILE A 105 -2.12 3.81 -14.96
C ILE A 105 -3.19 4.72 -15.55
N GLY A 106 -4.06 4.16 -16.38
CA GLY A 106 -5.22 4.87 -16.90
C GLY A 106 -6.34 5.03 -15.87
N VAL A 107 -7.16 6.06 -16.03
CA VAL A 107 -8.42 6.27 -15.30
C VAL A 107 -9.57 5.85 -16.23
N PRO A 108 -10.07 4.59 -16.15
CA PRO A 108 -10.88 3.99 -17.22
C PRO A 108 -12.14 4.81 -17.56
N ARG A 109 -12.81 5.35 -16.54
CA ARG A 109 -14.00 6.20 -16.70
C ARG A 109 -13.77 7.41 -17.62
N ASN A 110 -12.64 8.08 -17.49
CA ASN A 110 -12.33 9.28 -18.26
C ASN A 110 -11.75 8.91 -19.64
N ILE A 111 -10.98 7.83 -19.74
CA ILE A 111 -10.52 7.29 -21.04
C ILE A 111 -11.72 6.89 -21.92
N GLN A 112 -12.71 6.18 -21.35
CA GLN A 112 -13.96 5.83 -22.05
C GLN A 112 -14.76 7.07 -22.48
N ARG A 113 -14.64 8.20 -21.77
CA ARG A 113 -15.24 9.46 -22.21
C ARG A 113 -14.53 10.02 -23.44
N VAL A 114 -13.19 9.97 -23.48
CA VAL A 114 -12.42 10.37 -24.66
C VAL A 114 -12.77 9.49 -25.85
N HIS A 115 -12.80 8.18 -25.67
CA HIS A 115 -13.15 7.23 -26.74
C HIS A 115 -14.51 7.53 -27.36
N ARG A 116 -15.56 7.74 -26.54
CA ARG A 116 -16.89 8.12 -27.05
C ARG A 116 -16.87 9.41 -27.87
N LEU A 117 -16.14 10.43 -27.43
CA LEU A 117 -16.02 11.67 -28.19
C LEU A 117 -15.32 11.46 -29.53
N LEU A 118 -14.26 10.65 -29.55
CA LEU A 118 -13.56 10.28 -30.79
C LEU A 118 -14.45 9.46 -31.73
N ASP A 119 -15.22 8.50 -31.20
CA ASP A 119 -16.16 7.66 -31.95
C ASP A 119 -17.30 8.51 -32.56
N ASP A 120 -17.73 9.56 -31.85
CA ASP A 120 -18.69 10.57 -32.31
C ASP A 120 -18.08 11.59 -33.31
N GLY A 121 -16.85 11.35 -33.78
CA GLY A 121 -16.13 12.22 -34.72
C GLY A 121 -15.75 13.59 -34.16
N GLN A 122 -15.75 13.76 -32.83
CA GLN A 122 -15.35 15.02 -32.20
C GLN A 122 -13.83 15.17 -32.20
N ARG A 123 -13.38 16.43 -32.28
CA ARG A 123 -11.95 16.77 -32.12
C ARG A 123 -11.59 16.75 -30.64
N VAL A 124 -10.68 15.85 -30.26
CA VAL A 124 -10.11 15.77 -28.91
C VAL A 124 -8.64 16.20 -28.91
N ILE A 125 -8.23 16.96 -27.91
CA ILE A 125 -6.83 17.34 -27.64
C ILE A 125 -6.50 17.14 -26.16
N LEU A 126 -5.21 17.01 -25.83
CA LEU A 126 -4.73 16.87 -24.46
C LEU A 126 -3.95 18.13 -24.06
N VAL A 127 -4.15 18.62 -22.83
CA VAL A 127 -3.52 19.85 -22.32
C VAL A 127 -2.97 19.58 -20.93
N CYS A 128 -1.65 19.63 -20.75
CA CYS A 128 -1.00 19.18 -19.51
C CYS A 128 0.02 20.19 -19.01
N ASP A 129 -0.05 20.50 -17.70
CA ASP A 129 0.99 21.23 -17.00
C ASP A 129 1.96 20.22 -16.38
N ILE A 130 3.12 20.01 -16.97
CA ILE A 130 4.17 19.14 -16.45
C ILE A 130 5.56 19.51 -17.01
N TYR A 131 6.61 19.18 -16.26
CA TYR A 131 8.01 19.33 -16.66
C TYR A 131 8.50 18.32 -17.71
N LEU A 132 7.72 17.27 -18.01
CA LEU A 132 8.06 16.26 -19.01
C LEU A 132 7.87 16.79 -20.43
N GLY A 133 8.71 16.33 -21.37
CA GLY A 133 8.57 16.64 -22.78
C GLY A 133 7.37 15.96 -23.43
N GLU A 134 6.96 16.44 -24.61
CA GLU A 134 5.82 15.85 -25.34
C GLU A 134 6.09 14.40 -25.75
N GLU A 135 7.32 14.06 -26.14
CA GLU A 135 7.68 12.71 -26.56
C GLU A 135 7.56 11.70 -25.41
N ASP A 136 8.05 12.04 -24.22
CA ASP A 136 7.95 11.20 -23.04
C ASP A 136 6.49 11.04 -22.62
N LEU A 137 5.73 12.13 -22.61
CA LEU A 137 4.29 12.11 -22.33
C LEU A 137 3.51 11.22 -23.33
N ARG A 138 3.90 11.25 -24.61
CA ARG A 138 3.31 10.39 -25.65
C ARG A 138 3.67 8.92 -25.42
N ARG A 139 4.89 8.61 -24.95
CA ARG A 139 5.29 7.24 -24.56
C ARG A 139 4.45 6.73 -23.38
N LEU A 140 4.28 7.55 -22.34
CA LEU A 140 3.42 7.23 -21.18
C LEU A 140 1.99 6.92 -21.62
N LEU A 141 1.40 7.81 -22.44
CA LEU A 141 0.05 7.60 -22.96
C LEU A 141 -0.05 6.32 -23.79
N ARG A 142 0.94 6.02 -24.64
CA ARG A 142 0.93 4.83 -25.48
C ARG A 142 1.00 3.53 -24.68
N GLY A 143 1.69 3.54 -23.53
CA GLY A 143 1.71 2.40 -22.61
C GLY A 143 0.35 2.10 -21.97
N VAL A 144 -0.56 3.09 -21.95
CA VAL A 144 -1.90 2.95 -21.34
C VAL A 144 -3.00 2.81 -22.39
N ASP A 145 -3.04 3.67 -23.40
CA ASP A 145 -4.07 3.71 -24.43
C ASP A 145 -3.57 4.37 -25.72
N ALA A 146 -3.57 3.61 -26.82
CA ALA A 146 -3.08 4.08 -28.11
C ALA A 146 -3.87 5.29 -28.66
N ARG A 147 -5.20 5.33 -28.44
CA ARG A 147 -6.05 6.41 -28.98
C ARG A 147 -5.78 7.73 -28.26
N LEU A 148 -5.48 7.69 -26.96
CA LEU A 148 -4.99 8.88 -26.25
C LEU A 148 -3.64 9.33 -26.79
N ALA A 149 -2.73 8.40 -27.05
CA ALA A 149 -1.40 8.69 -27.58
C ALA A 149 -1.42 9.28 -29.00
N ASP A 150 -2.51 9.09 -29.76
CA ASP A 150 -2.70 9.67 -31.10
C ASP A 150 -3.33 11.08 -31.04
N CYS A 151 -3.86 11.48 -29.89
CA CYS A 151 -4.40 12.83 -29.73
C CYS A 151 -3.26 13.89 -29.82
N PRO A 152 -3.54 15.10 -30.32
CA PRO A 152 -2.64 16.23 -30.21
C PRO A 152 -2.42 16.60 -28.74
N ILE A 153 -1.19 16.97 -28.38
CA ILE A 153 -0.79 17.27 -27.02
C ILE A 153 -0.26 18.71 -26.95
N TYR A 154 -0.75 19.46 -25.97
CA TYR A 154 -0.24 20.77 -25.58
C TYR A 154 0.35 20.65 -24.18
N VAL A 155 1.68 20.64 -24.09
CA VAL A 155 2.39 20.46 -22.81
C VAL A 155 3.10 21.75 -22.40
N SER A 156 3.00 22.11 -21.13
CA SER A 156 3.54 23.37 -20.59
C SER A 156 5.05 23.47 -20.75
N SER A 157 5.81 22.39 -20.53
CA SER A 157 7.28 22.37 -20.64
C SER A 157 7.78 22.82 -22.02
N ARG A 158 7.07 22.43 -23.09
CA ARG A 158 7.39 22.76 -24.49
C ARG A 158 7.17 24.25 -24.79
N PHE A 159 6.09 24.81 -24.26
CA PHE A 159 5.69 26.19 -24.56
C PHE A 159 6.11 27.19 -23.51
N LYS A 160 6.59 26.71 -22.36
CA LYS A 160 6.91 27.47 -21.16
C LYS A 160 5.71 28.31 -20.67
N GLU A 161 4.51 27.76 -20.85
CA GLU A 161 3.20 28.39 -20.59
C GLU A 161 2.31 27.39 -19.84
N THR A 162 1.62 27.84 -18.78
CA THR A 162 0.78 26.94 -17.96
C THR A 162 -0.72 27.17 -18.17
N LYS A 163 -1.53 26.17 -17.80
CA LYS A 163 -2.99 26.30 -17.66
C LYS A 163 -3.33 27.26 -16.52
N LEU A 164 -2.55 27.25 -15.44
CA LEU A 164 -2.77 28.12 -14.28
C LEU A 164 -2.75 29.60 -14.66
N SER A 165 -1.76 30.07 -15.42
CA SER A 165 -1.68 31.44 -15.94
C SER A 165 -2.68 31.73 -17.08
N GLY A 166 -3.29 30.67 -17.62
CA GLY A 166 -4.15 30.71 -18.79
C GLY A 166 -3.40 30.87 -20.12
N ALA A 167 -2.07 30.98 -20.10
CA ALA A 167 -1.27 31.17 -21.31
C ALA A 167 -1.38 29.96 -22.25
N LEU A 168 -1.31 28.74 -21.70
CA LEU A 168 -1.42 27.52 -22.50
C LEU A 168 -2.79 27.40 -23.19
N PHE A 169 -3.87 27.81 -22.54
CA PHE A 169 -5.19 27.86 -23.17
C PHE A 169 -5.27 28.92 -24.28
N ARG A 170 -4.67 30.11 -24.09
CA ARG A 170 -4.62 31.12 -25.16
C ARG A 170 -3.87 30.59 -26.38
N ARG A 171 -2.78 29.85 -26.17
CA ARG A 171 -2.07 29.15 -27.24
C ARG A 171 -2.94 28.12 -27.94
N VAL A 172 -3.61 27.24 -27.20
CA VAL A 172 -4.54 26.25 -27.75
C VAL A 172 -5.59 26.92 -28.64
N LEU A 173 -6.24 27.98 -28.14
CA LEU A 173 -7.26 28.71 -28.90
C LEU A 173 -6.70 29.31 -30.20
N LYS A 174 -5.49 29.88 -30.14
CA LYS A 174 -4.82 30.44 -31.32
C LYS A 174 -4.45 29.36 -32.34
N THR A 175 -3.82 28.27 -31.90
CA THR A 175 -3.33 27.19 -32.76
C THR A 175 -4.48 26.42 -33.42
N GLU A 176 -5.57 26.16 -32.67
CA GLU A 176 -6.75 25.46 -33.19
C GLU A 176 -7.76 26.42 -33.87
N GLY A 177 -7.50 27.74 -33.89
CA GLY A 177 -8.39 28.72 -34.52
C GLY A 177 -9.78 28.84 -33.87
N LEU A 178 -9.84 28.70 -32.54
CA LEU A 178 -11.09 28.59 -31.78
C LEU A 178 -11.46 29.90 -31.06
N ARG A 179 -12.77 30.19 -31.00
CA ARG A 179 -13.29 31.10 -29.97
C ARG A 179 -13.36 30.37 -28.63
N PRO A 180 -13.20 31.04 -27.48
CA PRO A 180 -13.19 30.38 -26.18
C PRO A 180 -14.37 29.43 -25.93
N LYS A 181 -15.59 29.83 -26.30
CA LYS A 181 -16.82 29.04 -26.13
C LYS A 181 -16.87 27.74 -26.97
N GLN A 182 -15.98 27.58 -27.94
CA GLN A 182 -15.86 26.39 -28.78
C GLN A 182 -14.94 25.33 -28.16
N LEU A 183 -14.11 25.70 -27.18
CA LEU A 183 -13.32 24.77 -26.40
C LEU A 183 -14.09 24.33 -25.15
N VAL A 184 -14.13 23.02 -24.91
CA VAL A 184 -14.68 22.41 -23.70
C VAL A 184 -13.57 21.63 -23.00
N HIS A 185 -13.14 22.10 -21.85
CA HIS A 185 -12.05 21.51 -21.08
C HIS A 185 -12.56 20.64 -19.92
N TYR A 186 -11.89 19.53 -19.67
CA TYR A 186 -12.12 18.59 -18.58
C TYR A 186 -10.82 18.36 -17.82
N GLY A 187 -10.84 18.53 -16.49
CA GLY A 187 -9.69 18.25 -15.65
C GLY A 187 -10.04 18.26 -14.16
N HIS A 188 -9.07 17.90 -13.32
CA HIS A 188 -9.28 17.67 -11.90
C HIS A 188 -8.91 18.88 -11.03
N HIS A 189 -8.05 19.79 -11.52
CA HIS A 189 -7.47 20.83 -10.69
C HIS A 189 -8.37 22.08 -10.61
N PRO A 190 -8.89 22.48 -9.43
CA PRO A 190 -9.89 23.55 -9.32
C PRO A 190 -9.45 24.92 -9.87
N ARG A 191 -8.15 25.24 -9.84
CA ARG A 191 -7.63 26.49 -10.42
C ARG A 191 -7.28 26.34 -11.89
N ALA A 192 -6.22 25.58 -12.20
CA ALA A 192 -5.72 25.33 -13.54
C ALA A 192 -6.77 24.79 -14.54
N ASP A 193 -7.62 23.83 -14.15
CA ASP A 193 -8.54 23.17 -15.10
C ASP A 193 -9.97 23.71 -15.05
N TYR A 194 -10.32 24.52 -14.04
CA TYR A 194 -11.67 25.04 -13.90
C TYR A 194 -11.73 26.56 -13.87
N LYS A 195 -11.06 27.23 -12.93
CA LYS A 195 -11.13 28.71 -12.82
C LYS A 195 -10.41 29.42 -13.96
N SER A 196 -9.16 29.05 -14.25
CA SER A 196 -8.34 29.69 -15.27
C SER A 196 -8.95 29.64 -16.68
N PRO A 197 -9.40 28.48 -17.22
CA PRO A 197 -10.05 28.44 -18.54
C PRO A 197 -11.37 29.22 -18.56
N ARG A 198 -12.17 29.17 -17.48
CA ARG A 198 -13.44 29.92 -17.41
C ARG A 198 -13.24 31.43 -17.43
N ALA A 199 -12.15 31.93 -16.82
CA ALA A 199 -11.81 33.35 -16.89
C ALA A 199 -11.53 33.82 -18.33
N LEU A 200 -11.14 32.91 -19.22
CA LEU A 200 -10.96 33.17 -20.66
C LEU A 200 -12.24 32.96 -21.49
N GLY A 201 -13.36 32.58 -20.86
CA GLY A 201 -14.63 32.27 -21.54
C GLY A 201 -14.71 30.84 -22.11
N ILE A 202 -13.80 29.95 -21.72
CA ILE A 202 -13.80 28.53 -22.10
C ILE A 202 -14.81 27.78 -21.22
N ARG A 203 -15.50 26.79 -21.79
CA ARG A 203 -16.36 25.91 -21.01
C ARG A 203 -15.47 24.91 -20.28
N ALA A 204 -15.53 24.85 -18.96
CA ALA A 204 -14.72 23.92 -18.18
C ALA A 204 -15.58 23.08 -17.24
N THR A 205 -15.26 21.79 -17.15
CA THR A 205 -15.88 20.81 -16.26
C THR A 205 -14.82 20.28 -15.30
N LEU A 206 -15.07 20.45 -14.00
CA LEU A 206 -14.20 19.92 -12.95
C LEU A 206 -14.56 18.46 -12.66
N ASP A 207 -13.61 17.54 -12.80
CA ASP A 207 -13.73 16.21 -12.23
C ASP A 207 -13.54 16.32 -10.71
N LYS A 208 -14.60 16.01 -9.97
CA LYS A 208 -14.62 16.08 -8.49
C LYS A 208 -14.34 14.74 -7.84
N THR A 209 -14.03 13.70 -8.63
CA THR A 209 -13.80 12.36 -8.11
C THR A 209 -12.47 12.39 -7.34
N PRO A 210 -12.49 12.26 -6.00
CA PRO A 210 -11.25 12.28 -5.24
C PRO A 210 -10.49 10.99 -5.54
N LEU A 211 -9.21 11.12 -5.89
CA LEU A 211 -8.36 9.95 -6.12
C LEU A 211 -8.01 9.30 -4.78
N LEU A 212 -7.64 10.11 -3.79
CA LEU A 212 -7.40 9.67 -2.42
C LEU A 212 -8.64 9.89 -1.55
N SER A 213 -8.90 8.93 -0.67
CA SER A 213 -9.91 8.97 0.38
C SER A 213 -9.42 9.78 1.58
N GLU A 214 -10.34 10.18 2.45
CA GLU A 214 -10.01 10.90 3.69
C GLU A 214 -9.06 10.11 4.60
N ILE A 215 -9.21 8.78 4.65
CA ILE A 215 -8.35 7.90 5.45
C ILE A 215 -6.92 7.93 4.91
N GLU A 216 -6.75 7.77 3.59
CA GLU A 216 -5.43 7.84 2.96
C GLU A 216 -4.76 9.19 3.17
N HIS A 217 -5.52 10.27 3.04
CA HIS A 217 -5.02 11.61 3.34
C HIS A 217 -4.55 11.78 4.78
N HIS A 218 -5.19 11.10 5.73
CA HIS A 218 -4.87 11.23 7.16
C HIS A 218 -3.53 10.60 7.54
N TYR A 219 -3.18 9.45 6.96
CA TYR A 219 -1.93 8.75 7.27
C TYR A 219 -0.81 8.95 6.25
N LEU A 220 -1.08 9.61 5.11
CA LEU A 220 -0.09 9.80 4.06
C LEU A 220 1.05 10.70 4.53
N GLU A 221 2.26 10.13 4.52
CA GLU A 221 3.52 10.85 4.63
C GLU A 221 4.18 10.90 3.24
N GLU A 222 4.37 12.10 2.68
CA GLU A 222 4.82 12.25 1.28
C GLU A 222 6.17 11.57 1.01
N ASN A 223 7.14 11.71 1.94
CA ASN A 223 8.50 11.14 1.85
C ASN A 223 8.60 9.70 2.42
N ASN A 224 7.47 9.00 2.60
CA ASN A 224 7.45 7.64 3.11
C ASN A 224 7.02 6.66 2.02
N LEU A 225 7.94 5.77 1.59
CA LEU A 225 7.66 4.79 0.54
C LEU A 225 6.50 3.87 0.90
N PHE A 226 6.45 3.39 2.15
CA PHE A 226 5.39 2.49 2.58
C PHE A 226 4.03 3.17 2.54
N SER A 227 3.91 4.39 3.07
CA SER A 227 2.66 5.15 3.03
C SER A 227 2.21 5.44 1.59
N GLN A 228 3.15 5.82 0.71
CA GLN A 228 2.88 6.05 -0.72
C GLN A 228 2.36 4.80 -1.43
N LEU A 229 2.95 3.64 -1.17
CA LEU A 229 2.55 2.37 -1.80
C LEU A 229 1.21 1.87 -1.25
N VAL A 230 0.99 1.91 0.07
CA VAL A 230 -0.26 1.42 0.67
C VAL A 230 -1.46 2.26 0.24
N ALA A 231 -1.36 3.60 0.34
CA ALA A 231 -2.41 4.49 -0.16
C ALA A 231 -2.55 4.40 -1.68
N GLY A 232 -1.44 4.18 -2.40
CA GLY A 232 -1.41 3.99 -3.84
C GLY A 232 -2.14 2.73 -4.34
N VAL A 233 -1.93 1.59 -3.70
CA VAL A 233 -2.64 0.33 -3.98
C VAL A 233 -4.14 0.50 -3.74
N SER A 234 -4.49 1.07 -2.60
CA SER A 234 -5.87 1.35 -2.20
C SER A 234 -6.59 2.28 -3.20
N LYS A 235 -5.94 3.39 -3.60
CA LYS A 235 -6.39 4.28 -4.67
C LYS A 235 -6.59 3.54 -5.99
N THR A 236 -5.56 2.82 -6.42
CA THR A 236 -5.55 2.11 -7.70
C THR A 236 -6.70 1.11 -7.77
N PHE A 237 -6.93 0.36 -6.70
CA PHE A 237 -8.03 -0.59 -6.63
C PHE A 237 -9.39 0.08 -6.85
N ARG A 238 -9.67 1.22 -6.18
CA ARG A 238 -10.94 1.94 -6.37
C ARG A 238 -11.11 2.51 -7.79
N ILE A 239 -10.02 2.94 -8.43
CA ILE A 239 -10.05 3.48 -9.79
C ILE A 239 -10.35 2.37 -10.81
N LEU A 240 -9.76 1.20 -10.63
CA LEU A 240 -9.92 0.06 -11.54
C LEU A 240 -11.20 -0.74 -11.27
N HIS A 241 -11.74 -0.66 -10.05
CA HIS A 241 -12.93 -1.37 -9.62
C HIS A 241 -13.96 -0.41 -8.98
N PRO A 242 -14.55 0.51 -9.77
CA PRO A 242 -15.48 1.52 -9.25
C PRO A 242 -16.75 0.92 -8.62
N ASP A 243 -17.12 -0.30 -9.02
CA ASP A 243 -18.30 -1.02 -8.52
C ASP A 243 -17.96 -2.02 -7.40
N ALA A 244 -16.73 -1.97 -6.86
CA ALA A 244 -16.31 -2.86 -5.78
C ALA A 244 -17.17 -2.66 -4.51
N SER A 245 -17.46 -3.76 -3.82
CA SER A 245 -18.18 -3.70 -2.54
C SER A 245 -17.34 -3.01 -1.47
N PRO A 246 -17.96 -2.41 -0.43
CA PRO A 246 -17.22 -1.83 0.68
C PRO A 246 -16.24 -2.80 1.35
N GLN A 247 -16.59 -4.09 1.42
CA GLN A 247 -15.73 -5.13 1.96
C GLN A 247 -14.50 -5.38 1.07
N ALA A 248 -14.67 -5.35 -0.25
CA ALA A 248 -13.56 -5.49 -1.18
C ALA A 248 -12.62 -4.27 -1.10
N VAL A 249 -13.17 -3.06 -0.98
CA VAL A 249 -12.37 -1.84 -0.78
C VAL A 249 -11.57 -1.93 0.51
N VAL A 250 -12.19 -2.23 1.66
CA VAL A 250 -11.45 -2.42 2.93
C VAL A 250 -10.39 -3.51 2.82
N GLY A 251 -10.72 -4.61 2.14
CA GLY A 251 -9.80 -5.71 1.86
C GLY A 251 -8.57 -5.25 1.08
N ALA A 252 -8.75 -4.50 0.00
CA ALA A 252 -7.65 -3.99 -0.82
C ALA A 252 -6.88 -2.83 -0.17
N SER A 253 -7.54 -2.02 0.65
CA SER A 253 -6.98 -0.81 1.24
C SER A 253 -6.13 -1.04 2.49
N LEU A 254 -6.47 -2.03 3.31
CA LEU A 254 -5.84 -2.25 4.61
C LEU A 254 -5.33 -3.68 4.76
N ALA A 255 -6.24 -4.66 4.70
CA ALA A 255 -5.90 -6.04 5.00
C ALA A 255 -4.94 -6.65 3.97
N GLY A 256 -5.15 -6.35 2.70
CA GLY A 256 -4.37 -6.84 1.56
C GLY A 256 -2.89 -6.47 1.69
N PRO A 257 -2.51 -5.19 1.73
CA PRO A 257 -1.12 -4.78 1.88
C PRO A 257 -0.44 -5.36 3.13
N MET A 258 -1.14 -5.40 4.27
CA MET A 258 -0.60 -5.98 5.51
C MET A 258 -0.33 -7.49 5.38
N PHE A 259 -1.31 -8.23 4.85
CA PHE A 259 -1.18 -9.68 4.69
C PHE A 259 -0.23 -10.06 3.57
N TYR A 260 -0.13 -9.25 2.52
CA TYR A 260 0.81 -9.45 1.42
C TYR A 260 2.25 -9.48 1.94
N GLY A 261 2.67 -8.49 2.74
CA GLY A 261 4.01 -8.44 3.30
C GLY A 261 4.34 -9.66 4.17
N PHE A 262 3.40 -10.08 5.03
CA PHE A 262 3.56 -11.28 5.84
C PHE A 262 3.71 -12.55 4.99
N ILE A 263 2.85 -12.74 3.98
CA ILE A 263 2.88 -13.94 3.15
C ILE A 263 4.08 -13.97 2.22
N LEU A 264 4.52 -12.82 1.73
CA LEU A 264 5.75 -12.71 0.96
C LEU A 264 6.96 -13.22 1.77
N ASP A 265 7.07 -12.80 3.03
CA ASP A 265 8.14 -13.28 3.95
C ASP A 265 8.02 -14.79 4.23
N VAL A 266 6.80 -15.29 4.46
CA VAL A 266 6.56 -16.74 4.64
C VAL A 266 7.02 -17.55 3.43
N LEU A 267 6.70 -17.10 2.21
CA LEU A 267 7.12 -17.77 0.98
C LEU A 267 8.64 -17.70 0.78
N ALA A 268 9.25 -16.53 0.95
CA ALA A 268 10.70 -16.36 0.84
C ALA A 268 11.45 -17.25 1.83
N ARG A 269 10.99 -17.31 3.08
CA ARG A 269 11.56 -18.18 4.12
C ARG A 269 11.39 -19.66 3.79
N ALA A 270 10.24 -20.05 3.25
CA ALA A 270 10.00 -21.42 2.83
C ALA A 270 10.96 -21.85 1.70
N GLN A 271 11.20 -20.97 0.73
CA GLN A 271 12.19 -21.19 -0.33
C GLN A 271 13.61 -21.31 0.24
N ALA A 272 14.01 -20.40 1.13
CA ALA A 272 15.33 -20.43 1.77
C ALA A 272 15.58 -21.70 2.60
N LEU A 273 14.52 -22.29 3.17
CA LEU A 273 14.56 -23.55 3.90
C LEU A 273 14.45 -24.80 3.00
N GLY A 274 14.30 -24.63 1.68
CA GLY A 274 14.12 -25.74 0.74
C GLY A 274 12.80 -26.48 0.93
N LEU A 275 11.76 -25.83 1.47
CA LEU A 275 10.45 -26.44 1.67
C LEU A 275 9.72 -26.53 0.33
N THR A 276 9.23 -27.72 -0.01
CA THR A 276 8.48 -27.96 -1.25
C THR A 276 6.97 -27.81 -1.07
N ARG A 277 6.48 -27.68 0.18
CA ARG A 277 5.05 -27.61 0.48
C ARG A 277 4.75 -26.76 1.72
N LEU A 278 3.70 -25.94 1.63
CA LEU A 278 3.12 -25.19 2.75
C LEU A 278 1.65 -25.54 2.94
N TYR A 279 1.24 -25.67 4.20
CA TYR A 279 -0.16 -25.92 4.57
C TYR A 279 -0.76 -24.69 5.26
N PHE A 280 -1.90 -24.24 4.75
CA PHE A 280 -2.68 -23.14 5.31
C PHE A 280 -3.89 -23.71 6.05
N ILE A 281 -3.93 -23.52 7.36
CA ILE A 281 -4.96 -24.10 8.21
C ILE A 281 -6.32 -23.44 7.95
N ALA A 282 -7.38 -24.25 7.94
CA ALA A 282 -8.71 -23.79 7.59
C ALA A 282 -9.28 -22.69 8.51
N ARG A 283 -10.28 -21.95 7.98
CA ARG A 283 -10.84 -20.68 8.48
C ARG A 283 -9.92 -19.51 8.16
N ASP A 284 -9.16 -19.03 9.13
CA ASP A 284 -8.39 -17.78 9.03
C ASP A 284 -7.25 -17.92 8.01
N GLY A 285 -6.70 -19.12 7.81
CA GLY A 285 -5.68 -19.37 6.79
C GLY A 285 -6.19 -19.33 5.34
N MET A 286 -7.50 -19.23 5.10
CA MET A 286 -8.03 -19.15 3.72
C MET A 286 -7.55 -17.89 3.00
N VAL A 287 -7.54 -16.74 3.69
CA VAL A 287 -7.09 -15.48 3.08
C VAL A 287 -5.60 -15.55 2.74
N PHE A 288 -4.80 -16.09 3.66
CA PHE A 288 -3.36 -16.29 3.48
C PHE A 288 -3.06 -17.29 2.36
N HIS A 289 -3.84 -18.36 2.24
CA HIS A 289 -3.70 -19.32 1.14
C HIS A 289 -3.95 -18.66 -0.22
N LYS A 290 -5.03 -17.88 -0.34
CA LYS A 290 -5.34 -17.14 -1.58
C LYS A 290 -4.27 -16.11 -1.93
N ILE A 291 -3.76 -15.37 -0.94
CA ILE A 291 -2.67 -14.42 -1.15
C ILE A 291 -1.40 -15.14 -1.58
N ALA A 292 -1.04 -16.25 -0.91
CA ALA A 292 0.13 -17.05 -1.26
C ALA A 292 0.03 -17.61 -2.67
N GLN A 293 -1.16 -18.05 -3.09
CA GLN A 293 -1.40 -18.52 -4.45
C GLN A 293 -1.23 -17.41 -5.49
N ALA A 294 -1.71 -16.19 -5.19
CA ALA A 294 -1.52 -15.05 -6.07
C ALA A 294 -0.03 -14.71 -6.23
N ILE A 295 0.71 -14.61 -5.12
CA ILE A 295 2.16 -14.32 -5.12
C ILE A 295 2.94 -15.42 -5.83
N ALA A 296 2.67 -16.69 -5.53
CA ALA A 296 3.38 -17.82 -6.12
C ALA A 296 3.18 -17.90 -7.64
N ARG A 297 1.97 -17.58 -8.14
CA ARG A 297 1.69 -17.50 -9.59
C ARG A 297 2.49 -16.39 -10.25
N GLU A 298 2.58 -15.22 -9.61
CA GLU A 298 3.32 -14.07 -10.13
C GLU A 298 4.84 -14.32 -10.15
N GLN A 299 5.37 -14.97 -9.12
CA GLN A 299 6.80 -15.28 -8.98
C GLN A 299 7.24 -16.56 -9.69
N GLY A 300 6.31 -17.36 -10.22
CA GLY A 300 6.63 -18.69 -10.76
C GLY A 300 7.20 -19.64 -9.71
N SER A 301 6.70 -19.58 -8.47
CA SER A 301 7.19 -20.42 -7.38
C SER A 301 6.64 -21.84 -7.45
N ASP A 302 7.52 -22.84 -7.29
CA ASP A 302 7.18 -24.27 -7.32
C ASP A 302 6.68 -24.81 -5.97
N ILE A 303 6.58 -23.97 -4.94
CA ILE A 303 6.09 -24.39 -3.62
C ILE A 303 4.63 -24.82 -3.73
N GLU A 304 4.34 -26.05 -3.33
CA GLU A 304 2.99 -26.56 -3.29
C GLU A 304 2.19 -25.94 -2.13
N LEU A 305 1.12 -25.21 -2.44
CA LEU A 305 0.29 -24.51 -1.45
C LEU A 305 -1.02 -25.27 -1.21
N ARG A 306 -1.14 -25.92 -0.04
CA ARG A 306 -2.33 -26.72 0.31
C ARG A 306 -3.18 -26.05 1.38
N TYR A 307 -4.50 -26.13 1.22
CA TYR A 307 -5.45 -25.80 2.28
C TYR A 307 -5.68 -27.03 3.16
N LEU A 308 -5.50 -26.89 4.48
CA LEU A 308 -5.62 -27.99 5.43
C LEU A 308 -6.81 -27.79 6.36
N TYR A 309 -7.83 -28.63 6.20
CA TYR A 309 -8.93 -28.73 7.16
C TYR A 309 -8.42 -29.36 8.46
N GLY A 310 -8.58 -28.64 9.58
CA GLY A 310 -8.37 -29.24 10.89
C GLY A 310 -9.29 -28.67 11.94
N SER A 311 -9.61 -29.52 12.91
CA SER A 311 -10.52 -29.19 13.99
C SER A 311 -9.89 -28.15 14.93
N ARG A 312 -10.67 -27.14 15.33
CA ARG A 312 -10.25 -26.22 16.40
C ARG A 312 -9.83 -26.96 17.67
N ARG A 313 -10.45 -28.11 17.96
CA ARG A 313 -10.08 -28.93 19.13
C ARG A 313 -8.67 -29.52 18.98
N ALA A 314 -8.27 -29.87 17.76
CA ALA A 314 -6.97 -30.46 17.49
C ALA A 314 -5.83 -29.43 17.60
N PHE A 315 -6.04 -28.19 17.16
CA PHE A 315 -4.97 -27.16 17.18
C PHE A 315 -4.93 -26.32 18.45
N ARG A 316 -6.04 -26.19 19.18
CA ARG A 316 -6.15 -25.28 20.32
C ARG A 316 -5.32 -25.70 21.53
N LEU A 317 -5.26 -26.99 21.83
CA LEU A 317 -4.44 -27.51 22.93
C LEU A 317 -2.94 -27.35 22.63
N PRO A 318 -2.44 -27.74 21.44
CA PRO A 318 -1.06 -27.47 21.03
C PRO A 318 -0.68 -25.99 21.00
N SER A 319 -1.61 -25.07 20.72
CA SER A 319 -1.34 -23.62 20.66
C SER A 319 -1.27 -22.92 22.02
N VAL A 320 -1.53 -23.61 23.13
CA VAL A 320 -1.38 -23.02 24.47
C VAL A 320 0.08 -23.05 24.87
N PHE A 321 0.72 -21.87 24.94
CA PHE A 321 2.12 -21.73 25.38
C PHE A 321 2.25 -21.34 26.86
N GLU A 322 1.15 -20.91 27.48
CA GLU A 322 1.04 -20.56 28.89
C GLU A 322 -0.40 -20.75 29.39
N ILE A 323 -0.58 -21.05 30.67
CA ILE A 323 -1.91 -21.21 31.27
C ILE A 323 -2.28 -19.92 32.01
N THR A 324 -3.05 -19.05 31.36
CA THR A 324 -3.64 -17.87 32.03
C THR A 324 -5.00 -18.24 32.65
N PRO A 325 -5.63 -17.37 33.46
CA PRO A 325 -6.98 -17.60 33.98
C PRO A 325 -8.03 -17.88 32.89
N ARG A 326 -7.82 -17.37 31.67
CA ARG A 326 -8.69 -17.62 30.51
C ARG A 326 -8.56 -19.06 30.01
N GLU A 327 -7.33 -19.54 29.83
CA GLU A 327 -7.03 -20.91 29.42
C GLU A 327 -7.45 -21.90 30.50
N HIS A 328 -7.19 -21.60 31.77
CA HIS A 328 -7.64 -22.39 32.92
C HIS A 328 -9.16 -22.57 32.91
N ARG A 329 -9.91 -21.48 32.82
CA ARG A 329 -11.39 -21.53 32.78
C ARG A 329 -11.89 -22.37 31.61
N TRP A 330 -11.30 -22.20 30.44
CA TRP A 330 -11.66 -22.99 29.27
C TRP A 330 -11.36 -24.49 29.42
N LEU A 331 -10.16 -24.84 29.92
CA LEU A 331 -9.76 -26.23 30.20
C LEU A 331 -10.72 -26.87 31.22
N ALA A 332 -11.09 -26.13 32.26
CA ALA A 332 -11.93 -26.62 33.35
C ALA A 332 -13.43 -26.71 33.03
N GLU A 333 -13.96 -25.86 32.12
CA GLU A 333 -15.40 -25.75 31.89
C GLU A 333 -15.90 -26.40 30.59
N ARG A 334 -15.07 -26.52 29.54
CA ARG A 334 -15.52 -26.86 28.18
C ARG A 334 -15.10 -28.24 27.68
N ILE A 335 -14.33 -29.00 28.45
CA ILE A 335 -13.89 -30.35 28.08
C ILE A 335 -14.31 -31.30 29.22
N PRO A 336 -15.32 -32.15 29.01
CA PRO A 336 -15.96 -32.94 30.08
C PRO A 336 -15.14 -34.16 30.55
N SER A 337 -14.01 -34.46 29.92
CA SER A 337 -13.16 -35.61 30.26
C SER A 337 -11.69 -35.29 30.05
N LEU A 338 -10.82 -35.68 31.00
CA LEU A 338 -9.37 -35.57 30.86
C LEU A 338 -8.91 -36.46 29.69
N SER A 339 -8.41 -35.86 28.62
CA SER A 339 -7.84 -36.59 27.48
C SER A 339 -6.32 -36.69 27.62
N LEU A 340 -5.70 -37.70 27.01
CA LEU A 340 -4.24 -37.84 26.97
C LEU A 340 -3.55 -36.57 26.46
N SER A 341 -4.14 -35.92 25.46
CA SER A 341 -3.65 -34.65 24.91
C SER A 341 -3.65 -33.49 25.91
N MET A 342 -4.53 -33.52 26.92
CA MET A 342 -4.59 -32.51 27.97
C MET A 342 -3.50 -32.74 29.02
N LEU A 343 -3.24 -33.99 29.39
CA LEU A 343 -2.12 -34.34 30.27
C LEU A 343 -0.78 -33.89 29.67
N VAL A 344 -0.57 -34.18 28.37
CA VAL A 344 0.63 -33.74 27.64
C VAL A 344 0.78 -32.22 27.64
N VAL A 345 -0.32 -31.46 27.53
CA VAL A 345 -0.27 -29.99 27.58
C VAL A 345 0.01 -29.47 28.99
N LEU A 346 -0.62 -30.04 30.02
CA LEU A 346 -0.39 -29.65 31.41
C LEU A 346 1.06 -29.94 31.83
N GLU A 347 1.60 -31.07 31.40
CA GLU A 347 2.99 -31.46 31.60
C GLU A 347 3.95 -30.50 30.86
N ARG A 348 3.71 -30.25 29.57
CA ARG A 348 4.50 -29.31 28.76
C ARG A 348 4.55 -27.90 29.36
N LEU A 349 3.46 -27.47 29.99
CA LEU A 349 3.30 -26.10 30.51
C LEU A 349 3.61 -25.98 32.00
N HIS A 350 4.11 -27.04 32.66
CA HIS A 350 4.36 -27.07 34.10
C HIS A 350 3.16 -26.55 34.91
N ALA A 351 1.96 -27.02 34.55
CA ALA A 351 0.72 -26.56 35.16
C ALA A 351 0.75 -26.73 36.69
N PRO A 352 0.17 -25.79 37.47
CA PRO A 352 0.09 -25.93 38.91
C PRO A 352 -0.62 -27.23 39.32
N VAL A 353 -0.08 -27.93 40.32
CA VAL A 353 -0.62 -29.21 40.82
C VAL A 353 -2.12 -29.13 41.10
N ALA A 354 -2.59 -28.02 41.66
CA ALA A 354 -4.01 -27.77 41.94
C ALA A 354 -4.92 -27.78 40.70
N LEU A 355 -4.42 -27.32 39.54
CA LEU A 355 -5.17 -27.37 38.28
C LEU A 355 -5.25 -28.81 37.75
N THR A 356 -4.14 -29.54 37.83
CA THR A 356 -4.07 -30.95 37.43
C THR A 356 -5.01 -31.80 38.28
N GLU A 357 -5.00 -31.63 39.59
CA GLU A 357 -5.90 -32.31 40.54
C GLU A 357 -7.37 -31.95 40.28
N HIS A 358 -7.68 -30.66 40.07
CA HIS A 358 -9.04 -30.21 39.79
C HIS A 358 -9.61 -30.85 38.51
N LEU A 359 -8.80 -30.98 37.46
CA LEU A 359 -9.22 -31.59 36.19
C LEU A 359 -9.36 -33.11 36.30
N VAL A 360 -8.48 -33.78 37.06
CA VAL A 360 -8.56 -35.22 37.34
C VAL A 360 -9.86 -35.55 38.11
N HIS A 361 -10.23 -34.73 39.10
CA HIS A 361 -11.46 -34.93 39.88
C HIS A 361 -12.77 -34.80 39.08
N ARG A 362 -12.76 -34.08 37.94
CA ARG A 362 -13.93 -33.95 37.05
C ARG A 362 -13.98 -34.99 35.94
N ALA A 363 -12.95 -35.82 35.78
CA ALA A 363 -12.88 -36.79 34.70
C ALA A 363 -13.72 -38.04 35.00
N VAL A 364 -14.71 -38.34 34.15
CA VAL A 364 -15.22 -39.72 34.06
C VAL A 364 -14.12 -40.55 33.42
N LEU A 365 -13.44 -41.39 34.21
CA LEU A 365 -12.48 -42.35 33.68
C LEU A 365 -13.20 -43.29 32.71
N VAL A 366 -12.82 -43.24 31.44
CA VAL A 366 -13.19 -44.30 30.49
C VAL A 366 -12.27 -45.49 30.80
N ASP A 367 -12.87 -46.61 31.20
CA ASP A 367 -12.22 -47.82 31.73
C ASP A 367 -11.18 -48.47 30.79
N GLN A 368 -11.00 -47.93 29.57
CA GLN A 368 -10.06 -48.41 28.55
C GLN A 368 -8.62 -47.87 28.70
N LEU A 369 -8.34 -46.99 29.67
CA LEU A 369 -7.01 -46.38 29.85
C LEU A 369 -6.11 -47.07 30.88
N ARG A 370 -6.56 -48.13 31.55
CA ARG A 370 -5.75 -48.84 32.57
C ARG A 370 -4.48 -49.48 32.00
N ASP A 371 -4.45 -49.78 30.70
CA ASP A 371 -3.33 -50.50 30.05
C ASP A 371 -2.52 -49.62 29.08
N ALA A 372 -2.73 -48.31 29.04
CA ALA A 372 -1.99 -47.42 28.13
C ALA A 372 -0.66 -46.96 28.76
N VAL A 373 0.45 -47.52 28.30
CA VAL A 373 1.80 -47.02 28.61
C VAL A 373 2.02 -45.70 27.87
N VAL A 374 2.10 -44.60 28.61
CA VAL A 374 2.53 -43.30 28.10
C VAL A 374 4.05 -43.29 28.01
N ILE A 375 4.59 -43.40 26.79
CA ILE A 375 6.01 -43.16 26.54
C ILE A 375 6.20 -41.64 26.42
N GLY A 376 6.52 -40.99 27.53
CA GLY A 376 6.90 -39.58 27.55
C GLY A 376 8.26 -39.38 26.89
N ILE A 377 8.35 -38.45 25.93
CA ILE A 377 9.63 -37.93 25.47
C ILE A 377 10.15 -37.04 26.61
N GLN A 378 11.18 -37.48 27.32
CA GLN A 378 11.84 -36.64 28.31
C GLN A 378 12.30 -35.33 27.64
N PRO A 379 12.03 -34.16 28.24
CA PRO A 379 12.72 -32.95 27.82
C PRO A 379 14.21 -33.17 28.08
N GLN A 380 15.05 -33.02 27.07
CA GLN A 380 16.49 -33.03 27.26
C GLN A 380 16.85 -32.01 28.33
N THR A 381 17.37 -32.52 29.44
CA THR A 381 18.02 -31.75 30.49
C THR A 381 19.13 -30.92 29.88
N GLN A 382 19.16 -29.63 30.23
CA GLN A 382 20.29 -28.74 30.00
C GLN A 382 21.59 -29.46 30.36
N HIS A 383 22.49 -29.63 29.39
CA HIS A 383 23.88 -29.95 29.70
C HIS A 383 24.65 -28.65 29.96
N PRO A 384 25.49 -28.61 31.02
CA PRO A 384 26.23 -27.43 31.41
C PRO A 384 27.52 -27.27 30.59
N GLU A 385 27.87 -26.00 30.38
CA GLU A 385 29.19 -25.44 30.08
C GLU A 385 29.91 -25.86 28.79
N HIS A 386 30.09 -24.91 27.87
CA HIS A 386 31.41 -24.57 27.31
C HIS A 386 31.43 -23.14 26.73
N GLN A 387 32.10 -22.27 27.48
CA GLN A 387 33.05 -21.23 27.07
C GLN A 387 32.55 -19.92 26.43
N ASP A 388 32.80 -18.84 27.19
CA ASP A 388 33.01 -17.47 26.76
C ASP A 388 33.87 -17.36 25.48
N LEU A 389 33.34 -16.66 24.48
CA LEU A 389 34.13 -15.91 23.50
C LEU A 389 33.33 -14.64 23.12
N PRO A 390 33.96 -13.44 23.10
CA PRO A 390 33.26 -12.17 23.08
C PRO A 390 32.68 -11.84 21.70
N LEU A 391 31.43 -11.35 21.70
CA LEU A 391 30.80 -10.73 20.54
C LEU A 391 31.58 -9.47 20.14
N ARG A 392 32.23 -9.54 18.98
CA ARG A 392 32.77 -8.37 18.27
C ARG A 392 31.61 -7.50 17.77
N HIS A 393 31.49 -6.29 18.28
CA HIS A 393 30.75 -5.19 17.63
C HIS A 393 31.59 -4.60 16.49
N PRO A 394 31.03 -4.38 15.29
CA PRO A 394 31.59 -3.41 14.35
C PRO A 394 31.14 -2.00 14.76
N GLY A 395 32.11 -1.09 14.79
CA GLY A 395 32.04 0.20 15.47
C GLY A 395 31.03 1.22 14.94
N THR A 396 30.53 2.02 15.88
CA THR A 396 30.22 3.44 15.68
C THR A 396 30.98 4.25 16.74
N SER A 397 32.04 4.93 16.30
CA SER A 397 32.54 6.17 16.93
C SER A 397 31.51 7.28 16.65
N GLY A 398 31.19 8.26 17.50
CA GLY A 398 31.76 8.81 18.72
C GLY A 398 31.38 10.31 18.76
N LEU A 399 31.28 10.90 19.96
CA LEU A 399 30.98 12.31 20.31
C LEU A 399 29.48 12.65 20.44
N GLY A 400 28.95 13.25 21.51
CA GLY A 400 29.56 13.88 22.68
C GLY A 400 28.48 14.33 23.68
N ALA A 401 28.90 14.61 24.91
CA ALA A 401 28.09 14.87 26.11
C ALA A 401 27.19 16.12 26.05
N HIS A 402 26.06 16.10 26.78
CA HIS A 402 25.83 16.94 27.97
C HIS A 402 24.38 16.94 28.52
N ARG A 403 24.30 16.88 29.86
CA ARG A 403 23.36 17.56 30.79
C ARG A 403 21.91 17.05 30.96
N THR A 404 21.75 16.35 32.08
CA THR A 404 20.78 16.53 33.19
C THR A 404 19.76 17.69 33.07
N ARG A 405 18.47 17.37 33.24
CA ARG A 405 17.60 17.94 34.31
C ARG A 405 16.28 17.18 34.43
N ALA A 406 16.00 16.75 35.65
CA ALA A 406 14.69 16.29 36.13
C ALA A 406 13.87 17.49 36.64
N VAL A 407 12.55 17.48 36.39
CA VAL A 407 11.41 18.04 37.15
C VAL A 407 10.17 17.41 36.46
N GLY A 408 9.13 16.84 37.06
CA GLY A 408 8.55 16.87 38.40
C GLY A 408 7.02 16.91 38.22
N ALA A 409 6.30 16.49 39.27
CA ALA A 409 4.86 16.66 39.51
C ALA A 409 3.90 15.52 39.08
N LEU A 410 3.58 14.73 40.10
CA LEU A 410 2.36 13.97 40.35
C LEU A 410 1.08 14.81 40.27
N GLY A 411 0.00 14.12 39.90
CA GLY A 411 -1.23 14.11 40.70
C GLY A 411 -2.43 14.83 40.10
N GLN A 412 -3.49 14.07 39.82
CA GLN A 412 -4.83 14.44 40.30
C GLN A 412 -5.78 13.22 40.28
N HIS A 413 -6.42 13.04 41.43
CA HIS A 413 -7.51 12.11 41.73
C HIS A 413 -8.72 12.32 40.80
N PHE A 414 -9.38 11.22 40.41
CA PHE A 414 -10.79 11.23 40.02
C PHE A 414 -11.61 10.51 41.08
N GLY A 415 -12.67 11.21 41.52
CA GLY A 415 -13.58 10.82 42.57
C GLY A 415 -14.65 9.83 42.15
N GLU A 416 -15.23 9.24 43.18
CA GLU A 416 -16.28 8.24 43.22
C GLU A 416 -17.67 8.75 42.81
N ASP A 417 -18.43 7.78 42.31
CA ASP A 417 -19.86 7.51 42.50
C ASP A 417 -20.98 8.39 41.92
N GLY A 418 -21.88 7.67 41.25
CA GLY A 418 -23.17 8.11 40.75
C GLY A 418 -23.87 6.98 39.98
N GLU A 419 -24.58 6.12 40.72
CA GLU A 419 -25.54 5.14 40.20
C GLU A 419 -26.61 5.81 39.32
N ASP A 420 -27.08 5.15 38.25
CA ASP A 420 -28.33 4.36 38.33
C ASP A 420 -28.87 3.92 36.93
N THR A 421 -29.46 2.71 36.95
CA THR A 421 -30.51 2.13 36.10
C THR A 421 -30.43 2.17 34.57
N ARG A 422 -30.18 1.01 33.92
CA ARG A 422 -30.92 0.60 32.70
C ARG A 422 -31.24 -0.89 32.64
N ALA A 423 -32.51 -1.12 32.34
CA ALA A 423 -33.26 -2.37 32.37
C ALA A 423 -32.82 -3.43 31.35
N HIS A 424 -33.00 -4.68 31.78
CA HIS A 424 -32.99 -5.89 30.97
C HIS A 424 -33.99 -5.84 29.81
N ARG A 425 -33.52 -6.17 28.60
CA ARG A 425 -34.33 -6.83 27.56
C ARG A 425 -33.56 -8.02 26.99
N ARG A 426 -34.01 -9.22 27.36
CA ARG A 426 -33.76 -10.45 26.62
C ARG A 426 -34.67 -10.44 25.39
N VAL A 427 -34.11 -10.66 24.19
CA VAL A 427 -34.86 -11.06 23.01
C VAL A 427 -34.17 -12.31 22.45
N GLY A 428 -34.99 -13.33 22.22
CA GLY A 428 -34.61 -14.71 21.93
C GLY A 428 -33.88 -14.90 20.61
N VAL A 429 -33.09 -15.97 20.59
CA VAL A 429 -32.42 -16.52 19.42
C VAL A 429 -33.40 -17.51 18.80
N ASP A 430 -34.08 -17.12 17.73
CA ASP A 430 -34.79 -18.06 16.87
C ASP A 430 -33.84 -18.61 15.79
N GLU A 431 -34.06 -19.88 15.52
CA GLU A 431 -33.27 -20.79 14.70
C GLU A 431 -33.14 -20.33 13.24
N LEU A 432 -31.90 -20.24 12.73
CA LEU A 432 -31.62 -20.19 11.30
C LEU A 432 -30.83 -21.44 10.91
N GLN A 433 -31.52 -22.38 10.25
CA GLN A 433 -30.93 -23.52 9.58
C GLN A 433 -30.00 -23.06 8.44
N PRO A 434 -28.85 -23.72 8.19
CA PRO A 434 -27.96 -23.34 7.11
C PRO A 434 -28.45 -23.90 5.76
N ALA A 435 -28.81 -23.00 4.84
CA ALA A 435 -28.99 -23.35 3.43
C ALA A 435 -27.63 -23.71 2.81
N GLN A 436 -27.48 -24.97 2.40
CA GLN A 436 -26.40 -25.43 1.53
C GLN A 436 -26.71 -25.03 0.08
N GLN A 437 -25.92 -24.16 -0.53
CA GLN A 437 -25.67 -24.23 -1.98
C GLN A 437 -24.23 -23.80 -2.33
N PRO A 438 -23.58 -24.44 -3.32
CA PRO A 438 -22.21 -24.16 -3.73
C PRO A 438 -22.16 -22.96 -4.68
N TRP A 439 -21.19 -22.07 -4.47
CA TRP A 439 -20.87 -21.00 -5.41
C TRP A 439 -19.77 -21.48 -6.35
N ASP A 440 -20.17 -21.83 -7.57
CA ASP A 440 -19.29 -22.06 -8.71
C ASP A 440 -18.87 -20.73 -9.35
N VAL A 441 -17.56 -20.68 -9.68
CA VAL A 441 -16.90 -20.01 -10.83
C VAL A 441 -17.11 -18.50 -11.02
N ILE A 442 -16.02 -17.72 -10.87
CA ILE A 442 -15.66 -16.65 -11.82
C ILE A 442 -14.14 -16.68 -12.04
N ALA A 443 -13.76 -16.83 -13.32
CA ALA A 443 -12.42 -16.80 -13.88
C ALA A 443 -11.87 -15.37 -14.04
#